data_AF-A0A9Q4EZ66-F1
#
_entry.id   AF-A0A9Q4EZ66-F1
#
_cell.length_a   1.000
_cell.length_b   1.000
_cell.length_c   1.000
_cell.angle_alpha   90.00
_cell.angle_beta   90.00
_cell.angle_gamma   90.00
#
_symmetry.space_group_name_H-M   'P 1'
#
loop_
_entity.id
_entity.type
_entity.pdbx_description
1 polymer ?
#
loop_
_entity_poly.entity_id
_entity_poly.type
_entity_poly.pdbx_seq_one_letter_code
_entity_poly.pdbx_strand_id
1 'polypeptide(L)'
;PDEEGIVALKEAAGQYSFDYVTFTSSSTVHTFMHVLGEELKKWQANRTSCISIGPLTRDALLSYGITSHTPDTFTIDGMLELMCSMSREEERI
;
A
#
# COMPACT_ATOMS: atom_id res chain seq x y z
N PRO A 1 13.21 -6.33 -12.52
CA PRO A 1 12.05 -5.63 -13.09
C PRO A 1 12.44 -5.02 -14.45
N ASP A 2 11.52 -4.94 -15.40
CA ASP A 2 11.74 -4.19 -16.65
C ASP A 2 11.84 -2.68 -16.36
N GLU A 3 12.65 -1.97 -17.17
CA GLU A 3 12.92 -0.54 -16.97
C GLU A 3 11.68 0.33 -17.27
N GLU A 4 10.86 -0.07 -18.24
CA GLU A 4 9.65 0.65 -18.64
C GLU A 4 8.60 0.72 -17.51
N GLY A 5 8.33 -0.40 -16.83
CA GLY A 5 7.39 -0.48 -15.73
C GLY A 5 7.85 0.34 -14.51
N ILE A 6 9.16 0.40 -14.25
CA ILE A 6 9.72 1.26 -13.20
C ILE A 6 9.49 2.74 -13.52
N VAL A 7 9.72 3.14 -14.78
CA VAL A 7 9.52 4.53 -15.21
C VAL A 7 8.05 4.92 -15.10
N ALA A 8 7.14 4.10 -15.64
CA ALA A 8 5.71 4.35 -15.56
C ALA A 8 5.21 4.46 -14.11
N LEU A 9 5.73 3.61 -13.21
CA LEU A 9 5.36 3.65 -11.79
C LEU A 9 5.89 4.92 -11.10
N LYS A 10 7.09 5.40 -11.45
CA LYS A 10 7.65 6.67 -10.95
C LYS A 10 6.88 7.90 -11.44
N GLU A 11 6.41 7.87 -12.68
CA GLU A 11 5.58 8.95 -13.22
C GLU A 11 4.20 8.98 -12.56
N ALA A 12 3.55 7.82 -12.44
CA ALA A 12 2.27 7.69 -11.74
C ALA A 12 2.40 8.15 -10.27
N ALA A 13 3.49 7.77 -9.63
CA ALA A 13 3.82 8.16 -8.27
C ALA A 13 3.84 9.68 -8.02
N GLY A 14 4.34 10.45 -8.98
CA GLY A 14 4.48 11.91 -8.85
C GLY A 14 3.23 12.71 -9.27
N GLN A 15 2.32 12.09 -10.03
CA GLN A 15 1.18 12.80 -10.63
C GLN A 15 -0.16 12.46 -9.98
N TYR A 16 -0.29 11.31 -9.31
CA TYR A 16 -1.55 10.80 -8.81
C TYR A 16 -1.55 10.73 -7.29
N SER A 17 -2.65 11.15 -6.66
CA SER A 17 -2.94 10.86 -5.26
C SER A 17 -3.65 9.52 -5.15
N PHE A 18 -3.17 8.64 -4.27
CA PHE A 18 -3.80 7.36 -3.99
C PHE A 18 -4.49 7.41 -2.64
N ASP A 19 -5.73 6.94 -2.57
CA ASP A 19 -6.40 6.71 -1.27
C ASP A 19 -5.82 5.47 -0.60
N TYR A 20 -5.59 4.42 -1.40
CA TYR A 20 -5.10 3.12 -0.94
C TYR A 20 -3.95 2.59 -1.81
N VAL A 21 -2.95 2.00 -1.17
CA VAL A 21 -1.92 1.18 -1.82
C VAL A 21 -1.97 -0.22 -1.21
N THR A 22 -2.10 -1.25 -2.05
CA THR A 22 -2.27 -2.63 -1.56
C THR A 22 -1.07 -3.51 -1.89
N PHE A 23 -0.73 -4.43 -0.98
CA PHE A 23 0.34 -5.40 -1.14
C PHE A 23 -0.16 -6.81 -0.84
N THR A 24 -0.06 -7.70 -1.83
CA THR A 24 -0.48 -9.09 -1.73
C THR A 24 0.67 -10.06 -1.47
N SER A 25 1.91 -9.56 -1.38
CA SER A 25 3.07 -10.38 -1.02
C SER A 25 4.19 -9.51 -0.41
N SER A 26 5.00 -10.11 0.46
CA SER A 26 6.19 -9.45 1.02
C SER A 26 7.27 -9.19 -0.04
N SER A 27 7.41 -10.06 -1.05
CA SER A 27 8.37 -9.83 -2.14
C SER A 27 8.02 -8.60 -2.98
N THR A 28 6.73 -8.34 -3.20
CA THR A 28 6.26 -7.09 -3.82
C THR A 28 6.61 -5.88 -2.96
N VAL A 29 6.47 -5.97 -1.63
CA VAL A 29 6.88 -4.89 -0.71
C VAL A 29 8.36 -4.57 -0.88
N HIS A 30 9.24 -5.56 -0.76
CA HIS A 30 10.69 -5.32 -0.87
C HIS A 30 11.08 -4.73 -2.23
N THR A 31 10.48 -5.25 -3.31
CA THR A 31 10.73 -4.74 -4.67
C THR A 31 10.23 -3.30 -4.81
N PHE A 32 9.03 -3.01 -4.33
CA PHE A 32 8.45 -1.66 -4.38
C PHE A 32 9.30 -0.68 -3.58
N MET A 33 9.67 -1.03 -2.34
CA MET A 33 10.44 -0.17 -1.44
C MET A 33 11.84 0.13 -1.98
N HIS A 34 12.44 -0.80 -2.72
CA HIS A 34 13.72 -0.57 -3.39
C HIS A 34 13.62 0.50 -4.50
N VAL A 35 12.46 0.62 -5.16
CA VAL A 35 12.27 1.52 -6.31
C VAL A 35 11.63 2.85 -5.89
N LEU A 36 10.71 2.84 -4.94
CA LEU A 36 9.79 3.94 -4.59
C LEU A 36 9.59 4.16 -3.10
N GLY A 37 10.45 3.60 -2.24
CA GLY A 37 10.24 3.62 -0.80
C GLY A 37 10.01 5.01 -0.20
N GLU A 38 10.68 6.03 -0.72
CA GLU A 38 10.50 7.42 -0.27
C GLU A 38 9.16 8.04 -0.70
N GLU A 39 8.62 7.64 -1.85
CA GLU A 39 7.30 8.12 -2.29
C GLU A 39 6.18 7.54 -1.42
N LEU A 40 6.26 6.25 -1.06
CA LEU A 40 5.27 5.62 -0.19
C LEU A 40 5.20 6.28 1.19
N LYS A 41 6.35 6.66 1.76
CA LYS A 41 6.41 7.40 3.04
C LYS A 41 5.72 8.76 2.92
N LYS A 42 5.96 9.49 1.83
CA LYS A 42 5.30 10.78 1.58
C LYS A 42 3.79 10.61 1.40
N TRP A 43 3.36 9.58 0.68
CA TRP A 43 1.94 9.29 0.50
C TRP A 43 1.26 8.97 1.82
N GLN A 44 1.89 8.15 2.67
CA GLN A 44 1.35 7.85 3.99
C GLN A 44 1.21 9.11 4.87
N ALA A 45 2.15 10.05 4.77
CA ALA A 45 2.04 11.36 5.42
C ALA A 45 0.89 12.22 4.84
N ASN A 46 0.55 12.00 3.57
CA ASN A 46 -0.54 12.67 2.84
C ASN A 46 -1.86 11.88 2.84
N ARG A 47 -2.10 11.05 3.87
CA ARG A 47 -3.34 10.29 4.11
C ARG A 47 -3.58 9.08 3.21
N THR A 48 -2.60 8.65 2.40
CA THR A 48 -2.71 7.36 1.70
C THR A 48 -2.61 6.20 2.70
N SER A 49 -3.59 5.31 2.68
CA SER A 49 -3.62 4.11 3.52
C SER A 49 -2.93 2.92 2.82
N CYS A 50 -1.99 2.28 3.51
CA CYS A 50 -1.40 1.03 3.02
C CYS A 50 -2.23 -0.16 3.51
N ILE A 51 -2.53 -1.10 2.62
CA ILE A 51 -3.25 -2.35 2.93
C ILE A 51 -2.35 -3.53 2.61
N SER A 52 -2.20 -4.46 3.55
CA SER A 52 -1.49 -5.71 3.36
C SER A 52 -2.45 -6.89 3.42
N ILE A 53 -2.29 -7.87 2.54
CA ILE A 53 -3.17 -9.06 2.50
C ILE A 53 -3.11 -9.90 3.77
N GLY A 54 -2.00 -9.87 4.49
CA GLY A 54 -1.77 -10.69 5.67
C GLY A 54 -0.54 -10.28 6.48
N PRO A 55 -0.30 -10.95 7.63
CA PRO A 55 0.67 -10.52 8.64
C PRO A 55 2.11 -10.52 8.13
N LEU A 56 2.50 -11.47 7.28
CA LEU A 56 3.85 -11.49 6.72
C LEU A 56 4.14 -10.26 5.85
N THR A 57 3.15 -9.81 5.07
CA THR A 57 3.28 -8.62 4.24
C THR A 57 3.27 -7.34 5.07
N ARG A 58 2.45 -7.30 6.13
CA ARG A 58 2.45 -6.21 7.13
C ARG A 58 3.81 -6.07 7.78
N ASP A 59 4.40 -7.18 8.23
CA ASP A 59 5.69 -7.16 8.93
C ASP A 59 6.83 -6.71 8.00
N ALA A 60 6.76 -7.08 6.71
CA ALA A 60 7.67 -6.57 5.69
C ALA A 60 7.55 -5.05 5.51
N LEU A 61 6.34 -4.48 5.44
CA LEU A 61 6.12 -3.03 5.38
C LEU A 61 6.66 -2.33 6.64
N LEU A 62 6.37 -2.91 7.81
CA LEU A 62 6.81 -2.38 9.09
C LEU A 62 8.35 -2.34 9.21
N SER A 63 9.05 -3.29 8.60
CA SER A 63 10.53 -3.29 8.55
C SER A 63 11.12 -2.05 7.84
N TYR A 64 10.32 -1.37 7.01
CA TYR A 64 10.68 -0.10 6.37
C TYR A 64 10.06 1.13 7.04
N GLY A 65 9.40 0.96 8.18
CA GLY A 65 8.70 2.02 8.91
C GLY A 65 7.34 2.40 8.31
N ILE A 66 6.77 1.57 7.43
CA ILE A 66 5.44 1.78 6.86
C ILE A 66 4.42 0.96 7.65
N THR A 67 3.40 1.60 8.20
CA THR A 67 2.28 0.89 8.82
C THR A 67 1.22 0.55 7.78
N SER A 68 0.52 -0.57 7.96
CA SER A 68 -0.58 -0.98 7.07
C SER A 68 -1.75 -1.56 7.85
N HIS A 69 -2.94 -1.46 7.27
CA HIS A 69 -4.11 -2.20 7.70
C HIS A 69 -4.07 -3.60 7.10
N THR A 70 -4.54 -4.58 7.86
CA THR A 70 -4.57 -5.99 7.44
C THR A 70 -5.96 -6.55 7.73
N PRO A 71 -6.61 -7.24 6.78
CA PRO A 71 -7.92 -7.83 7.02
C PRO A 71 -7.81 -9.02 7.97
N ASP A 72 -8.88 -9.36 8.68
CA ASP A 72 -8.93 -10.57 9.52
C ASP A 72 -8.92 -11.85 8.66
N THR A 73 -9.49 -11.75 7.46
CA THR A 73 -9.48 -12.82 6.45
C THR A 73 -8.45 -12.48 5.38
N PHE A 74 -7.37 -13.26 5.27
CA PHE A 74 -6.23 -12.98 4.38
C PHE A 74 -6.51 -13.34 2.90
N THR A 75 -7.52 -12.70 2.32
CA THR A 75 -7.93 -12.85 0.93
C THR A 75 -8.09 -11.49 0.27
N ILE A 76 -8.20 -11.47 -1.07
CA ILE A 76 -8.51 -10.24 -1.80
C ILE A 76 -9.86 -9.68 -1.34
N ASP A 77 -10.86 -10.54 -1.16
CA ASP A 77 -12.19 -10.14 -0.67
C ASP A 77 -12.10 -9.50 0.73
N GLY A 78 -11.31 -10.07 1.64
CA GLY A 78 -11.07 -9.48 2.96
C GLY A 78 -10.42 -8.09 2.88
N MET A 79 -9.48 -7.88 1.95
CA MET A 79 -8.92 -6.54 1.72
C MET A 79 -9.97 -5.56 1.18
N LEU A 80 -10.84 -6.00 0.27
CA LEU A 80 -11.91 -5.16 -0.28
C LEU A 80 -12.92 -4.78 0.82
N GLU A 81 -13.35 -5.73 1.64
CA GLU A 81 -14.24 -5.47 2.79
C GLU A 81 -13.64 -4.45 3.75
N LEU A 82 -12.35 -4.60 4.07
CA LEU A 82 -11.60 -3.66 4.90
C LEU A 82 -11.59 -2.25 4.30
N MET A 83 -11.21 -2.09 3.02
CA MET A 83 -11.18 -0.78 2.36
C MET A 83 -12.57 -0.14 2.31
N CYS A 84 -13.61 -0.91 2.01
CA CYS A 84 -14.98 -0.42 2.04
C CYS A 84 -15.42 0.01 3.45
N SER A 85 -14.95 -0.65 4.50
CA SER A 85 -15.23 -0.25 5.89
C SER A 85 -14.53 1.06 6.25
N MET A 86 -13.27 1.23 5.82
CA MET A 86 -12.48 2.44 6.06
C MET A 86 -13.07 3.66 5.34
N SER A 87 -13.44 3.51 4.06
CA SER A 87 -13.99 4.62 3.28
C SER A 87 -15.29 5.18 3.87
N ARG A 88 -16.14 4.29 4.42
CA ARG A 88 -17.39 4.71 5.10
C ARG A 88 -17.17 5.44 6.40
N GLU A 89 -16.07 5.17 7.10
CA GLU A 89 -15.74 5.88 8.35
C GLU A 89 -15.19 7.28 8.05
N GLU A 90 -14.40 7.44 6.99
CA GLU A 90 -13.88 8.74 6.54
C GLU A 90 -14.98 9.71 6.08
N GLU A 91 -16.09 9.22 5.52
CA GLU A 91 -17.25 10.04 5.13
C GLU A 91 -18.07 10.57 6.31
N ARG A 92 -17.89 10.02 7.52
CA ARG A 92 -18.66 10.41 8.71
C ARG A 92 -18.01 11.53 9.54
N ILE A 93 -16.85 12.03 9.10
CA ILE A 93 -16.02 13.02 9.82
C ILE A 93 -16.15 14.42 9.21
#